data_AF-A0A7C3X145-F1
#
_entry.id   AF-A0A7C3X145-F1
#
_cell.length_a   1.000
_cell.length_b   1.000
_cell.length_c   1.000
_cell.angle_alpha   90.00
_cell.angle_beta   90.00
_cell.angle_gamma   90.00
#
_symmetry.space_group_name_H-M   'P 1'
#
loop_
_entity.id
_entity.type
_entity.pdbx_description
1 polymer ?
#
loop_
_entity_poly.entity_id
_entity_poly.type
_entity_poly.pdbx_seq_one_letter_code
_entity_poly.pdbx_strand_id
1 'polypeptide(L)'
;MIDLFRGKITIKDWAVFGLVVAVVVGLFIVAYLLLFIPQQNKIAQIQNDIKDLQKKISDAKKTVENYDKLQNQAKKMDNLVKMFNERLPEKREVPKLMKQFESMGDSLGLKTQLTPLPTTVDSSKEVIPYQVVAKGSFHQIVAFINLLEKDQRYLKISDLDIGPEKAGICEAKFVLSTFRFVEQEDTGTQQQKKS
;
A
#
# COMPACT_ATOMS: atom_id res chain seq x y z
N MET A 1 -81.95 30.91 -40.04
CA MET A 1 -81.84 30.12 -41.27
C MET A 1 -81.10 28.82 -40.94
N ILE A 2 -81.79 27.87 -40.28
CA ILE A 2 -81.31 26.50 -40.06
C ILE A 2 -82.56 25.60 -40.19
N ASP A 3 -83.05 25.45 -41.42
CA ASP A 3 -84.10 24.49 -41.78
C ASP A 3 -83.45 23.20 -42.26
N LEU A 4 -82.78 22.49 -41.33
CA LEU A 4 -81.99 21.29 -41.65
C LEU A 4 -82.62 19.98 -41.15
N PHE A 5 -83.90 19.98 -40.75
CA PHE A 5 -84.54 18.81 -40.13
C PHE A 5 -86.01 18.57 -40.55
N ARG A 6 -86.33 18.65 -41.85
CA ARG A 6 -87.60 18.10 -42.39
C ARG A 6 -87.39 17.31 -43.68
N GLY A 7 -86.65 16.21 -43.59
CA GLY A 7 -86.70 15.10 -44.55
C GLY A 7 -86.95 13.81 -43.79
N LYS A 8 -87.78 12.89 -44.31
CA LYS A 8 -87.97 11.56 -43.72
C LYS A 8 -86.61 10.85 -43.73
N ILE A 9 -85.97 10.80 -42.56
CA ILE A 9 -84.62 10.25 -42.44
C ILE A 9 -84.71 8.75 -42.73
N THR A 10 -84.07 8.33 -43.82
CA THR A 10 -84.06 6.91 -44.22
C THR A 10 -82.86 6.24 -43.54
N ILE A 11 -82.93 4.93 -43.25
CA ILE A 11 -81.83 4.16 -42.61
C ILE A 11 -80.47 4.33 -43.32
N LYS A 12 -80.49 4.60 -44.63
CA LYS A 12 -79.29 4.89 -45.44
C LYS A 12 -78.60 6.20 -45.04
N ASP A 13 -79.34 7.22 -44.62
CA ASP A 13 -78.79 8.52 -44.23
C ASP A 13 -78.06 8.45 -42.88
N TRP A 14 -78.58 7.64 -41.94
CA TRP A 14 -77.88 7.34 -40.68
C TRP A 14 -76.58 6.57 -40.90
N ALA A 15 -76.55 5.66 -41.87
CA ALA A 15 -75.34 4.93 -42.22
C ALA A 15 -74.27 5.87 -42.80
N VAL A 16 -74.66 6.80 -43.68
CA VAL A 16 -73.74 7.81 -44.23
C VAL A 16 -73.24 8.76 -43.15
N PHE A 17 -74.12 9.24 -42.27
CA PHE A 17 -73.72 10.10 -41.15
C PHE A 17 -72.77 9.38 -40.19
N GLY A 18 -73.06 8.13 -39.83
CA GLY A 18 -72.18 7.31 -39.01
C GLY A 18 -70.81 7.09 -39.64
N LEU A 19 -70.75 6.87 -40.95
CA LEU A 19 -69.49 6.72 -41.69
C LEU A 19 -68.68 8.02 -41.71
N VAL A 20 -69.30 9.18 -41.96
CA VAL A 20 -68.62 10.47 -41.92
C VAL A 20 -68.06 10.76 -40.54
N VAL A 21 -68.83 10.52 -39.48
CA VAL A 21 -68.37 10.67 -38.09
C VAL A 21 -67.19 9.73 -37.80
N ALA A 22 -67.26 8.47 -38.22
CA ALA A 22 -66.18 7.50 -38.05
C ALA A 22 -64.89 7.93 -38.76
N VAL A 23 -64.99 8.48 -39.98
CA VAL A 23 -63.83 9.00 -40.73
C VAL A 23 -63.21 10.20 -40.04
N VAL A 24 -64.03 11.15 -39.56
CA VAL A 24 -63.53 12.34 -38.84
C VAL A 24 -62.84 11.93 -37.54
N VAL A 25 -63.45 11.05 -36.74
CA VAL A 25 -62.86 10.54 -35.51
C VAL A 25 -61.57 9.77 -35.81
N GLY A 26 -61.55 8.95 -36.86
CA GLY A 26 -60.36 8.23 -37.31
C GLY A 26 -59.21 9.18 -37.68
N LEU A 27 -59.50 10.26 -38.42
CA LEU A 27 -58.52 11.30 -38.77
C LEU A 27 -57.95 12.00 -37.54
N PHE A 28 -58.80 12.34 -36.55
CA PHE A 28 -58.35 12.94 -35.29
C PHE A 28 -57.46 12.00 -34.48
N ILE A 29 -57.79 10.71 -34.42
CA ILE A 29 -56.97 9.71 -33.73
C ILE A 29 -55.60 9.58 -34.42
N VAL A 30 -55.57 9.45 -35.75
CA VAL A 30 -54.31 9.34 -36.50
C VAL A 30 -53.44 10.59 -36.34
N ALA A 31 -54.03 11.78 -36.41
CA ALA A 31 -53.32 13.04 -36.18
C ALA A 31 -52.76 13.14 -34.75
N TYR A 32 -53.53 12.73 -33.74
CA TYR A 32 -53.10 12.71 -32.35
C TYR A 32 -51.93 11.72 -32.13
N LEU A 33 -52.03 10.51 -32.69
CA LEU A 33 -50.98 9.49 -32.58
C LEU A 33 -49.68 9.93 -33.29
N LEU A 34 -49.78 10.51 -34.49
CA LEU A 34 -48.61 10.91 -35.27
C LEU A 34 -47.92 12.17 -34.75
N LEU A 35 -48.63 13.10 -34.09
CA LEU A 35 -48.03 14.35 -33.63
C LEU A 35 -47.65 14.30 -32.14
N PHE A 36 -48.51 13.73 -31.29
CA PHE A 36 -48.34 13.83 -29.84
C PHE A 36 -47.38 12.77 -29.28
N ILE A 37 -47.46 11.52 -29.78
CA ILE A 37 -46.59 10.43 -29.34
C ILE A 37 -45.10 10.70 -29.61
N PRO A 38 -44.66 11.11 -30.83
CA PRO A 38 -43.23 11.33 -31.05
C PRO A 38 -42.69 12.52 -30.25
N GLN A 39 -43.52 13.52 -29.92
CA GLN A 39 -43.11 14.62 -29.06
C GLN A 39 -42.90 14.16 -27.62
N GLN A 40 -43.81 13.35 -27.07
CA GLN A 40 -43.65 12.75 -25.76
C GLN A 40 -42.41 11.85 -25.69
N ASN A 41 -42.16 11.05 -26.74
CA ASN A 41 -40.97 10.21 -26.83
C ASN A 41 -39.68 11.03 -26.90
N LYS A 42 -39.66 12.14 -27.64
CA LYS A 42 -38.50 13.06 -27.67
C LYS A 42 -38.24 13.68 -26.30
N ILE A 43 -39.28 14.12 -25.60
CA ILE A 43 -39.14 14.67 -24.24
C ILE A 43 -38.58 13.61 -23.30
N ALA A 44 -39.11 12.38 -23.35
CA ALA A 44 -38.62 11.27 -22.53
C ALA A 44 -37.16 10.91 -22.86
N GLN A 45 -36.78 10.90 -24.14
CA GLN A 45 -35.39 10.67 -24.58
C GLN A 45 -34.45 11.76 -24.04
N ILE A 46 -34.79 13.04 -24.23
CA ILE A 46 -33.98 14.16 -23.74
C ILE A 46 -33.84 14.12 -22.22
N GLN A 47 -34.90 13.77 -21.48
CA GLN A 47 -34.84 13.62 -20.03
C GLN A 47 -33.92 12.46 -19.61
N ASN A 48 -33.95 11.34 -20.34
CA ASN A 48 -33.04 10.22 -20.09
C ASN A 48 -31.59 10.60 -20.42
N ASP A 49 -31.34 11.31 -21.51
CA ASP A 49 -30.02 11.81 -21.87
C ASP A 49 -29.47 12.75 -20.79
N ILE A 50 -30.30 13.66 -20.25
CA ILE A 50 -29.91 14.55 -19.15
C ILE A 50 -29.54 13.74 -17.91
N LYS A 51 -30.34 12.73 -17.55
CA LYS A 51 -30.04 11.85 -16.40
C LYS A 51 -28.74 11.08 -16.60
N ASP A 52 -28.50 10.55 -17.80
CA ASP A 52 -27.28 9.82 -18.13
C ASP A 52 -26.05 10.72 -18.13
N LEU A 53 -26.16 11.94 -18.66
CA LEU A 53 -25.08 12.94 -18.62
C LEU A 53 -24.78 13.36 -17.18
N GLN A 54 -25.80 13.59 -16.35
CA GLN A 54 -25.61 13.90 -14.93
C GLN A 54 -24.93 12.76 -14.19
N LYS A 55 -25.31 11.50 -14.47
CA LYS A 55 -24.66 10.32 -13.91
C LYS A 55 -23.19 10.24 -14.32
N LYS A 56 -22.88 10.42 -15.60
CA LYS A 56 -21.50 10.47 -16.11
C LYS A 56 -20.66 11.56 -15.43
N ILE A 57 -21.22 12.76 -15.22
CA ILE A 57 -20.54 13.85 -14.51
C ILE A 57 -20.30 13.49 -13.03
N SER A 58 -21.29 12.91 -12.36
CA SER A 58 -21.14 12.44 -10.98
C SER A 58 -20.06 11.37 -10.86
N ASP A 59 -20.08 10.38 -11.75
CA ASP A 59 -19.10 9.29 -11.75
C ASP A 59 -17.69 9.80 -12.08
N ALA A 60 -17.54 10.71 -13.04
CA ALA A 60 -16.28 11.38 -13.33
C ALA A 60 -15.76 12.19 -12.13
N LYS A 61 -16.63 12.94 -11.44
CA LYS A 61 -16.26 13.69 -10.22
C LYS A 61 -15.81 12.75 -9.10
N LYS A 62 -16.51 11.63 -8.88
CA LYS A 62 -16.09 10.61 -7.90
C LYS A 62 -14.73 10.01 -8.25
N THR A 63 -14.47 9.74 -9.53
CA THR A 63 -13.16 9.25 -9.99
C THR A 63 -12.05 10.27 -9.74
N VAL A 64 -12.29 11.56 -9.97
CA VAL A 64 -11.32 12.63 -9.68
C VAL A 64 -11.08 12.77 -8.17
N GLU A 65 -12.14 12.75 -7.35
CA GLU A 65 -12.00 12.80 -5.89
C GLU A 65 -11.22 11.59 -5.34
N ASN A 66 -11.44 10.41 -5.92
CA ASN A 66 -10.68 9.21 -5.60
C ASN A 66 -9.22 9.33 -6.05
N TYR A 67 -8.94 9.97 -7.20
CA TYR A 67 -7.58 10.21 -7.68
C TYR A 67 -6.80 11.12 -6.72
N ASP A 68 -7.37 12.23 -6.28
CA ASP A 68 -6.72 13.13 -5.31
C ASP A 68 -6.51 12.45 -3.95
N LYS A 69 -7.48 11.64 -3.50
CA LYS A 69 -7.33 10.82 -2.28
C LYS A 69 -6.19 9.80 -2.43
N LEU A 70 -6.12 9.10 -3.56
CA LEU A 70 -5.08 8.12 -3.86
C LEU A 70 -3.70 8.78 -3.99
N GLN A 71 -3.60 9.94 -4.64
CA GLN A 71 -2.34 10.68 -4.76
C GLN A 71 -1.86 11.19 -3.39
N ASN A 72 -2.77 11.67 -2.54
CA ASN A 72 -2.44 12.07 -1.17
C ASN A 72 -2.06 10.88 -0.28
N GLN A 73 -2.68 9.72 -0.45
CA GLN A 73 -2.28 8.48 0.22
C GLN A 73 -0.90 8.01 -0.27
N ALA A 74 -0.63 8.05 -1.58
CA ALA A 74 0.67 7.73 -2.14
C ALA A 74 1.78 8.64 -1.58
N LYS A 75 1.56 9.97 -1.52
CA LYS A 75 2.51 10.90 -0.89
C LYS A 75 2.74 10.62 0.60
N LYS A 76 1.70 10.21 1.34
CA LYS A 76 1.85 9.80 2.75
C LYS A 76 2.64 8.51 2.86
N MET A 77 2.38 7.53 2.00
CA MET A 77 3.13 6.27 1.93
C MET A 77 4.59 6.51 1.53
N ASP A 78 4.88 7.37 0.56
CA ASP A 78 6.26 7.71 0.17
C ASP A 78 7.02 8.39 1.33
N ASN A 79 6.36 9.28 2.08
CA ASN A 79 6.95 9.88 3.27
C ASN A 79 7.19 8.84 4.37
N LEU A 80 6.26 7.90 4.58
CA LEU A 80 6.44 6.80 5.52
C LEU A 80 7.57 5.88 5.07
N VAL A 81 7.62 5.48 3.80
CA VAL A 81 8.68 4.68 3.20
C VAL A 81 10.02 5.39 3.33
N LYS A 82 10.08 6.71 3.11
CA LYS A 82 11.30 7.50 3.33
C LYS A 82 11.72 7.51 4.80
N MET A 83 10.79 7.73 5.72
CA MET A 83 11.06 7.65 7.17
C MET A 83 11.47 6.24 7.62
N PHE A 84 10.89 5.20 7.02
CA PHE A 84 11.24 3.81 7.31
C PHE A 84 12.58 3.42 6.67
N ASN A 85 12.91 3.91 5.48
CA ASN A 85 14.20 3.71 4.82
C ASN A 85 15.33 4.48 5.53
N GLU A 86 15.04 5.67 6.06
CA GLU A 86 15.97 6.39 6.96
C GLU A 86 16.20 5.60 8.27
N ARG A 87 15.22 4.82 8.73
CA ARG A 87 15.30 3.99 9.95
C ARG A 87 15.81 2.58 9.72
N LEU A 88 15.74 2.07 8.50
CA LEU A 88 16.25 0.77 8.08
C LEU A 88 17.38 1.04 7.09
N PRO A 89 18.56 1.50 7.56
CA PRO A 89 19.73 1.55 6.70
C PRO A 89 19.95 0.16 6.11
N GLU A 90 19.90 0.13 4.78
CA GLU A 90 20.16 -1.02 3.93
C GLU A 90 21.42 -1.76 4.39
N LYS A 91 21.31 -3.09 4.45
CA LYS A 91 22.38 -4.05 4.15
C LYS A 91 23.79 -3.44 4.03
N ARG A 92 24.57 -3.59 5.11
CA ARG A 92 26.04 -3.39 5.31
C ARG A 92 26.39 -2.23 6.23
N GLU A 93 26.22 -2.46 7.53
CA GLU A 93 26.85 -1.63 8.54
C GLU A 93 28.07 -2.29 9.20
N VAL A 94 28.71 -3.31 8.61
CA VAL A 94 29.92 -3.93 9.21
C VAL A 94 30.98 -2.88 9.58
N PRO A 95 31.29 -1.87 8.74
CA PRO A 95 32.25 -0.82 9.11
C PRO A 95 31.71 0.19 10.13
N LYS A 96 30.40 0.46 10.11
CA LYS A 96 29.77 1.42 11.03
C LYS A 96 29.64 0.85 12.44
N LEU A 97 29.41 -0.46 12.56
CA LEU A 97 29.42 -1.19 13.82
C LEU A 97 30.80 -1.16 14.47
N MET A 98 31.84 -1.42 13.69
CA MET A 98 33.22 -1.37 14.20
C MET A 98 33.53 0.01 14.76
N LYS A 99 33.21 1.07 14.00
CA LYS A 99 33.37 2.46 14.45
C LYS A 99 32.52 2.82 15.67
N GLN A 100 31.30 2.29 15.77
CA GLN A 100 30.43 2.54 16.92
C GLN A 100 31.01 1.90 18.18
N PHE A 101 31.46 0.64 18.11
CA PHE A 101 32.08 -0.03 19.26
C PHE A 101 33.42 0.58 19.65
N GLU A 102 34.24 0.98 18.68
CA GLU A 102 35.47 1.73 18.92
C GLU A 102 35.17 3.08 19.61
N SER A 103 34.19 3.84 19.11
CA SER A 103 33.76 5.10 19.74
C SER A 103 33.21 4.90 21.16
N MET A 104 32.52 3.78 21.43
CA MET A 104 32.05 3.43 22.77
C MET A 104 33.21 3.14 23.72
N GLY A 105 34.23 2.42 23.24
CA GLY A 105 35.49 2.21 23.97
C GLY A 105 36.21 3.52 24.26
N ASP A 106 36.37 4.36 23.24
CA ASP A 106 37.03 5.67 23.35
C ASP A 106 36.30 6.59 24.35
N SER A 107 34.96 6.58 24.38
CA SER A 107 34.18 7.38 25.33
C SER A 107 34.46 7.05 26.81
N LEU A 108 34.90 5.83 27.08
CA LEU A 108 35.28 5.35 28.41
C LEU A 108 36.79 5.45 28.66
N GLY A 109 37.55 5.98 27.70
CA GLY A 109 39.02 6.07 27.76
C GLY A 109 39.73 4.74 27.54
N LEU A 110 39.07 3.76 26.93
CA LEU A 110 39.66 2.46 26.59
C LEU A 110 40.26 2.49 25.19
N LYS A 111 41.40 1.83 25.01
CA LYS A 111 41.90 1.49 23.67
C LYS A 111 41.33 0.13 23.28
N THR A 112 40.36 0.12 22.38
CA THR A 112 39.72 -1.09 21.88
C THR A 112 40.19 -1.40 20.46
N GLN A 113 40.48 -2.67 20.19
CA GLN A 113 40.77 -3.18 18.84
C GLN A 113 39.81 -4.31 18.53
N LEU A 114 39.10 -4.20 17.40
CA LEU A 114 38.16 -5.20 16.92
C LEU A 114 38.73 -5.88 15.67
N THR A 115 38.78 -7.22 15.68
CA THR A 115 39.20 -8.03 14.53
C THR A 115 38.06 -8.99 14.14
N PRO A 116 37.55 -8.94 12.90
CA PRO A 116 36.52 -9.88 12.46
C PRO A 116 37.06 -11.31 12.36
N LEU A 117 36.28 -12.29 12.80
CA LEU A 117 36.58 -13.72 12.72
C LEU A 117 35.69 -14.40 11.64
N PRO A 118 36.05 -15.62 11.19
CA PRO A 118 35.25 -16.35 10.21
C PRO A 118 33.80 -16.53 10.68
N THR A 119 32.87 -16.16 9.80
CA THR A 119 31.43 -16.25 10.05
C THR A 119 30.97 -17.70 9.93
N THR A 120 30.09 -18.14 10.83
CA THR A 120 29.53 -19.50 10.82
C THR A 120 28.02 -19.44 10.54
N VAL A 121 27.53 -20.34 9.71
CA VAL A 121 26.10 -20.44 9.37
C VAL A 121 25.55 -21.74 9.97
N ASP A 122 24.53 -21.63 10.81
CA ASP A 122 23.80 -22.75 11.39
C ASP A 122 22.31 -22.64 11.06
N SER A 123 21.84 -23.56 10.19
CA SER A 123 20.46 -23.98 9.90
C SER A 123 19.35 -22.92 9.67
N SER A 124 19.57 -21.64 9.97
CA SER A 124 18.66 -20.49 9.86
C SER A 124 19.31 -19.18 10.36
N LYS A 125 20.50 -19.24 10.99
CA LYS A 125 21.21 -18.12 11.61
C LYS A 125 22.66 -18.09 11.15
N GLU A 126 23.15 -16.89 10.89
CA GLU A 126 24.55 -16.60 10.66
C GLU A 126 25.11 -15.88 11.88
N VAL A 127 26.19 -16.44 12.45
CA VAL A 127 26.91 -15.89 13.58
C VAL A 127 28.17 -15.22 13.05
N ILE A 128 28.32 -13.92 13.30
CA ILE A 128 29.48 -13.12 12.90
C ILE A 128 30.25 -12.78 14.17
N PRO A 129 31.33 -13.52 14.49
CA PRO A 129 32.17 -13.27 15.65
C PRO A 129 33.23 -12.18 15.39
N TYR A 130 33.52 -11.39 16.41
CA TYR A 130 34.58 -10.39 16.45
C TYR A 130 35.47 -10.63 17.66
N GLN A 131 36.77 -10.73 17.45
CA GLN A 131 37.74 -10.71 18.54
C GLN A 131 37.93 -9.26 19.01
N VAL A 132 37.68 -9.01 20.29
CA VAL A 132 37.88 -7.71 20.93
C VAL A 132 39.09 -7.79 21.85
N VAL A 133 39.97 -6.79 21.76
CA VAL A 133 41.06 -6.53 22.71
C VAL A 133 40.87 -5.13 23.29
N ALA A 134 40.58 -5.03 24.58
CA ALA A 134 40.38 -3.77 25.28
C ALA A 134 41.51 -3.53 26.29
N LYS A 135 42.11 -2.34 26.27
CA LYS A 135 43.18 -1.93 27.20
C LYS A 135 42.75 -0.71 28.00
N GLY A 136 42.80 -0.81 29.33
CA GLY A 136 42.48 0.27 30.26
C GLY A 136 42.30 -0.27 31.68
N SER A 137 41.79 0.53 32.61
CA SER A 137 41.56 0.06 33.98
C SER A 137 40.47 -1.01 34.04
N PHE A 138 40.52 -1.87 35.06
CA PHE A 138 39.51 -2.91 35.28
C PHE A 138 38.08 -2.33 35.30
N HIS A 139 37.89 -1.18 35.96
CA HIS A 139 36.57 -0.56 36.07
C HIS A 139 36.03 -0.07 34.72
N GLN A 140 36.89 0.50 33.87
CA GLN A 140 36.50 0.93 32.53
C GLN A 140 36.12 -0.28 31.65
N ILE A 141 36.85 -1.39 31.75
CA ILE A 141 36.55 -2.62 30.99
C ILE A 141 35.18 -3.17 31.37
N VAL A 142 34.86 -3.24 32.67
CA VAL A 142 33.54 -3.68 33.14
C VAL A 142 32.44 -2.72 32.72
N ALA A 143 32.69 -1.40 32.78
CA ALA A 143 31.74 -0.39 32.30
C ALA A 143 31.47 -0.53 30.79
N PHE A 144 32.48 -0.87 30.00
CA PHE A 144 32.34 -1.11 28.57
C PHE A 144 31.51 -2.36 28.27
N ILE A 145 31.77 -3.47 28.97
CA ILE A 145 30.95 -4.69 28.85
C ILE A 145 29.49 -4.40 29.19
N ASN A 146 29.23 -3.68 30.29
CA ASN A 146 27.88 -3.26 30.68
C ASN A 146 27.19 -2.37 29.63
N LEU A 147 27.96 -1.55 28.91
CA LEU A 147 27.42 -0.70 27.85
C LEU A 147 27.06 -1.52 26.60
N LEU A 148 27.87 -2.53 26.27
CA LEU A 148 27.59 -3.48 25.19
C LEU A 148 26.32 -4.30 25.47
N GLU A 149 26.11 -4.75 26.71
CA GLU A 149 24.90 -5.48 27.10
C GLU A 149 23.61 -4.64 27.00
N LYS A 150 23.72 -3.32 27.12
CA LYS A 150 22.60 -2.37 27.01
C LYS A 150 22.38 -1.86 25.58
N ASP A 151 23.18 -2.31 24.61
CA ASP A 151 22.98 -1.92 23.22
C ASP A 151 21.63 -2.43 22.70
N GLN A 152 21.11 -1.77 21.66
CA GLN A 152 19.83 -2.13 21.03
C GLN A 152 19.90 -3.51 20.34
N ARG A 153 21.11 -4.00 20.03
CA ARG A 153 21.32 -5.27 19.32
C ARG A 153 21.60 -6.42 20.29
N TYR A 154 21.12 -7.61 19.94
CA TYR A 154 21.46 -8.83 20.67
C TYR A 154 22.92 -9.22 20.40
N LEU A 155 23.77 -9.06 21.41
CA LEU A 155 25.18 -9.37 21.41
C LEU A 155 25.47 -10.53 22.37
N LYS A 156 26.31 -11.48 21.95
CA LYS A 156 26.80 -12.54 22.85
C LYS A 156 28.29 -12.35 23.09
N ILE A 157 28.67 -12.20 24.35
CA ILE A 157 30.08 -12.19 24.77
C ILE A 157 30.48 -13.63 25.13
N SER A 158 31.64 -14.08 24.67
CA SER A 158 32.18 -15.41 24.95
C SER A 158 33.69 -15.31 25.15
N ASP A 159 34.28 -16.30 25.83
CA ASP A 159 35.72 -16.42 26.04
C ASP A 159 36.35 -15.14 26.65
N LEU A 160 35.73 -14.61 27.70
CA LEU A 160 36.24 -13.45 28.43
C LEU A 160 37.47 -13.84 29.25
N ASP A 161 38.61 -13.29 28.87
CA ASP A 161 39.89 -13.37 29.57
C ASP A 161 40.34 -11.96 29.96
N ILE A 162 40.54 -11.73 31.26
CA ILE A 162 40.99 -10.45 31.80
C ILE A 162 42.35 -10.68 32.44
N GLY A 163 43.39 -10.10 31.84
CA GLY A 163 44.75 -10.18 32.34
C GLY A 163 44.98 -9.35 33.61
N PRO A 164 46.09 -9.61 34.32
CA PRO A 164 46.43 -8.91 35.56
C PRO A 164 46.69 -7.42 35.30
N GLU A 165 46.24 -6.58 36.24
CA GLU A 165 46.46 -5.14 36.20
C GLU A 165 47.94 -4.80 36.45
N LYS A 166 48.57 -4.07 35.52
CA LYS A 166 49.93 -3.56 35.68
C LYS A 166 49.91 -2.05 35.48
N ALA A 167 50.36 -1.31 36.49
CA ALA A 167 50.40 0.16 36.48
C ALA A 167 49.03 0.81 36.14
N GLY A 168 47.93 0.25 36.65
CA GLY A 168 46.57 0.77 36.43
C GLY A 168 45.93 0.38 35.08
N ILE A 169 46.59 -0.51 34.32
CA ILE A 169 46.14 -0.95 33.00
C ILE A 169 46.00 -2.48 33.00
N CYS A 170 44.81 -2.94 32.66
CA CYS A 170 44.46 -4.31 32.34
C CYS A 170 44.30 -4.47 30.82
N GLU A 171 44.50 -5.69 30.34
CA GLU A 171 44.13 -6.10 28.98
C GLU A 171 43.04 -7.16 29.09
N ALA A 172 41.90 -6.91 28.45
CA ALA A 172 40.81 -7.87 28.34
C ALA A 172 40.65 -8.34 26.90
N LYS A 173 40.47 -9.64 26.72
CA LYS A 173 40.20 -10.29 25.44
C LYS A 173 38.89 -11.03 25.54
N PHE A 174 38.02 -10.85 24.56
CA PHE A 174 36.77 -11.58 24.49
C PHE A 174 36.27 -11.66 23.04
N VAL A 175 35.38 -12.61 22.78
CA VAL A 175 34.71 -12.78 21.50
C VAL A 175 33.31 -12.18 21.60
N LEU A 176 33.04 -11.19 20.75
CA LEU A 176 31.72 -10.58 20.58
C LEU A 176 31.04 -11.16 19.36
N SER A 177 29.96 -11.91 19.56
CA SER A 177 29.19 -12.53 18.47
C SER A 177 27.91 -11.75 18.19
N THR A 178 27.71 -11.43 16.91
CA THR A 178 26.48 -10.84 16.40
C THR A 178 25.71 -11.89 15.59
N PHE A 179 24.37 -11.78 15.55
CA PHE A 179 23.51 -12.77 14.91
C PHE A 179 22.69 -12.14 13.80
N ARG A 180 22.57 -12.86 12.69
CA ARG A 180 21.70 -12.50 11.57
C ARG A 180 20.85 -13.70 11.18
N PHE A 181 19.57 -13.48 10.90
CA PHE A 181 18.75 -14.52 10.27
C PHE A 181 19.07 -14.57 8.78
N VAL A 182 19.35 -15.77 8.27
CA VAL A 182 19.47 -16.00 6.84
C VAL A 182 18.15 -16.60 6.41
N GLU A 183 17.42 -15.87 5.58
CA GLU A 183 16.21 -16.38 4.93
C GLU A 183 16.66 -17.51 4.01
N GLN A 184 16.23 -18.74 4.30
CA GLN A 184 16.40 -19.84 3.37
C GLN A 184 15.44 -19.54 2.21
N GLU A 185 15.99 -19.19 1.04
CA GLU A 185 15.23 -19.36 -0.18
C GLU A 185 14.87 -20.85 -0.24
N ASP A 186 13.57 -21.17 -0.14
CA ASP A 186 13.03 -22.48 -0.48
C ASP A 186 13.41 -22.76 -1.93
N THR A 187 14.60 -23.34 -2.16
CA THR A 187 14.93 -23.98 -3.44
C THR A 187 13.91 -25.08 -3.64
N GLY A 188 12.91 -24.75 -4.47
CA GLY A 188 11.71 -25.51 -4.68
C GLY A 188 11.99 -26.99 -4.96
N THR A 189 11.23 -27.82 -4.26
CA THR A 189 10.91 -29.19 -4.62
C THR A 189 10.28 -29.22 -6.03
N GLN A 190 11.11 -29.24 -7.08
CA GLN A 190 10.70 -29.58 -8.44
C GLN A 190 11.75 -30.46 -9.11
N GLN A 191 11.75 -31.75 -8.78
CA GLN A 191 12.07 -32.80 -9.75
C GLN A 191 11.03 -33.92 -9.68
N GLN A 192 9.96 -33.67 -10.44
CA GLN A 192 9.33 -34.58 -11.39
C GLN A 192 9.09 -36.04 -10.97
N LYS A 193 7.89 -36.21 -10.41
CA LYS A 193 6.98 -37.33 -10.72
C LYS A 193 6.64 -37.32 -12.22
N LYS A 194 7.50 -37.89 -13.08
CA LYS A 194 7.12 -38.37 -14.44
C LYS A 194 8.26 -39.19 -15.08
N SER A 195 8.19 -40.51 -14.96
CA SER A 195 8.21 -41.45 -16.08
C SER A 195 7.81 -42.83 -15.61
#